data_AF-A0A4R9Q3Y9-F1
#
_entry.id   AF-A0A4R9Q3Y9-F1
#
_cell.length_a   1.000
_cell.length_b   1.000
_cell.length_c   1.000
_cell.angle_alpha   90.00
_cell.angle_beta   90.00
_cell.angle_gamma   90.00
#
_symmetry.space_group_name_H-M   'P 1'
#
loop_
_entity.id
_entity.type
_entity.pdbx_description
1 polymer ?
#
loop_
_entity_poly.entity_id
_entity_poly.type
_entity_poly.pdbx_seq_one_letter_code
_entity_poly.pdbx_strand_id
1 'polypeptide(L)'
;MTSKRGGGYAASPDRLNSKFSRAPLIAKEPAIRAPSGEVHAGRYDNDCQDALASRLDDLLDQAQAAGWNRIRAASALMYLAARRLRGA
;
A
#
# COMPACT_ATOMS: atom_id res chain seq x y z
N MET A 1 -59.00 40.86 10.74
CA MET A 1 -58.02 41.21 9.68
C MET A 1 -56.65 41.13 10.34
N THR A 2 -55.74 40.19 10.10
CA THR A 2 -55.17 39.70 8.84
C THR A 2 -54.62 38.28 9.04
N SER A 3 -55.11 37.32 8.23
CA SER A 3 -54.61 35.95 8.17
C SER A 3 -53.41 35.88 7.22
N LYS A 4 -52.22 35.62 7.76
CA LYS A 4 -50.96 35.55 7.01
C LYS A 4 -50.84 34.13 6.41
N ARG A 5 -51.33 33.96 5.17
CA ARG A 5 -51.13 32.74 4.38
C ARG A 5 -49.66 32.63 3.97
N GLY A 6 -48.98 31.63 4.52
CA GLY A 6 -47.63 31.21 4.16
C GLY A 6 -47.57 30.77 2.70
N GLY A 7 -46.52 31.22 2.01
CA GLY A 7 -46.36 31.13 0.58
C GLY A 7 -45.69 29.86 0.08
N GLY A 8 -45.90 29.63 -1.22
CA GLY A 8 -44.84 29.29 -2.16
C GLY A 8 -44.43 27.83 -2.23
N TYR A 9 -45.19 27.06 -3.01
CA TYR A 9 -44.66 25.87 -3.67
C TYR A 9 -43.81 26.31 -4.86
N ALA A 10 -42.51 26.07 -4.81
CA ALA A 10 -41.63 26.03 -5.98
C ALA A 10 -40.74 24.80 -5.87
N ALA A 11 -41.02 23.82 -6.73
CA ALA A 11 -40.22 22.63 -6.91
C ALA A 11 -38.91 22.98 -7.62
N SER A 12 -37.79 22.44 -7.13
CA SER A 12 -36.58 22.19 -7.93
C SER A 12 -35.87 20.93 -7.39
N PRO A 13 -35.54 19.95 -8.27
CA PRO A 13 -34.95 18.68 -7.88
C PRO A 13 -33.42 18.73 -7.99
N ASP A 14 -32.71 18.92 -6.88
CA ASP A 14 -31.25 18.79 -6.86
C ASP A 14 -30.85 17.35 -6.53
N ARG A 15 -30.79 16.54 -7.59
CA ARG A 15 -29.89 15.39 -7.65
C ARG A 15 -28.47 15.93 -7.48
N LEU A 16 -27.82 15.68 -6.34
CA LEU A 16 -26.41 15.28 -6.22
C LEU A 16 -25.97 15.33 -4.75
N ASN A 17 -26.24 14.28 -3.98
CA ASN A 17 -25.27 13.95 -2.92
C ASN A 17 -25.12 12.43 -2.73
N SER A 18 -24.88 11.74 -3.84
CA SER A 18 -24.21 10.44 -3.88
C SER A 18 -22.72 10.59 -3.55
N LYS A 19 -22.41 11.23 -2.42
CA LYS A 19 -21.03 11.48 -2.00
C LYS A 19 -20.60 10.45 -0.98
N PHE A 20 -19.83 9.50 -1.52
CA PHE A 20 -18.83 8.69 -0.84
C PHE A 20 -19.34 7.56 0.05
N SER A 21 -19.97 6.57 -0.58
CA SER A 21 -19.68 5.18 -0.22
C SER A 21 -18.20 4.94 -0.50
N ARG A 22 -17.33 5.32 0.44
CA ARG A 22 -15.94 4.90 0.45
C ARG A 22 -15.97 3.41 0.74
N ALA A 23 -16.00 2.59 -0.32
CA ALA A 23 -15.58 1.21 -0.22
C ALA A 23 -14.28 1.20 0.59
N PRO A 24 -14.10 0.30 1.58
CA PRO A 24 -12.80 0.15 2.18
C PRO A 24 -11.87 -0.17 1.02
N LEU A 25 -11.00 0.78 0.68
CA LEU A 25 -9.81 0.48 -0.08
C LEU A 25 -9.21 -0.64 0.74
N ILE A 26 -9.24 -1.86 0.21
CA ILE A 26 -8.34 -2.92 0.64
C ILE A 26 -6.98 -2.32 0.29
N ALA A 27 -6.48 -1.47 1.18
CA ALA A 27 -5.12 -1.03 1.19
C ALA A 27 -4.39 -2.35 1.18
N LYS A 28 -3.76 -2.67 0.04
CA LYS A 28 -2.90 -3.85 -0.07
C LYS A 28 -2.03 -3.77 1.15
N GLU A 29 -2.30 -4.65 2.12
CA GLU A 29 -1.57 -4.64 3.37
C GLU A 29 -0.10 -4.60 2.98
N PRO A 30 0.67 -3.63 3.48
CA PRO A 30 2.02 -3.45 3.01
C PRO A 30 2.72 -4.80 3.16
N ALA A 31 3.14 -5.37 2.03
CA ALA A 31 3.68 -6.73 1.96
C ALA A 31 4.98 -6.89 2.76
N ILE A 32 5.48 -5.79 3.30
CA ILE A 32 6.62 -5.67 4.19
C ILE A 32 6.11 -4.92 5.42
N ARG A 33 6.32 -5.48 6.60
CA ARG A 33 5.93 -4.90 7.88
C ARG A 33 6.46 -3.46 7.99
N ALA A 34 5.62 -2.54 8.45
CA ALA A 34 6.05 -1.18 8.75
C ALA A 34 7.09 -1.20 9.87
N PRO A 35 8.14 -0.36 9.82
CA PRO A 35 9.19 -0.37 10.82
C PRO A 35 8.61 -0.12 12.21
N SER A 36 8.98 -0.96 13.17
CA SER A 36 8.46 -0.88 14.55
C SER A 36 9.10 0.23 15.39
N GLY A 37 10.10 0.94 14.84
CA GLY A 37 10.84 2.01 15.53
C GLY A 37 11.30 3.13 14.59
N GLU A 38 11.90 4.17 15.17
CA GLU A 38 12.43 5.31 14.43
C GLU A 38 13.55 4.89 13.46
N VAL A 39 13.69 5.60 12.34
CA VAL A 39 14.69 5.33 11.27
C VAL A 39 16.13 5.30 11.80
N HIS A 40 16.40 6.00 12.90
CA HIS A 40 17.72 6.07 13.54
C HIS A 40 17.91 5.09 14.71
N ALA A 41 16.90 4.28 15.03
CA ALA A 41 17.03 3.26 16.05
C ALA A 41 18.01 2.19 15.58
N GLY A 42 18.95 1.76 16.44
CA GLY A 42 19.91 0.69 16.10
C GLY A 42 19.25 -0.65 15.73
N ARG A 43 17.96 -0.82 16.02
CA ARG A 43 17.15 -1.99 15.62
C ARG A 43 16.43 -1.82 14.29
N TYR A 44 16.39 -0.62 13.70
CA TYR A 44 15.67 -0.34 12.45
C TYR A 44 16.17 -1.22 11.30
N ASP A 45 17.49 -1.37 11.18
CA ASP A 45 18.09 -2.23 10.15
C ASP A 45 17.71 -3.71 10.34
N ASN A 46 17.74 -4.20 11.59
CA ASN A 46 17.35 -5.57 11.92
C ASN A 46 15.85 -5.82 11.69
N ASP A 47 14.98 -4.88 12.07
CA ASP A 47 13.52 -4.97 11.85
C ASP A 47 13.19 -4.94 10.34
N CYS A 48 13.92 -4.13 9.57
CA CYS A 48 13.83 -4.09 8.12
C CYS A 48 14.30 -5.42 7.49
N GLN A 49 15.43 -5.96 7.95
CA GLN A 49 15.95 -7.25 7.48
C GLN A 49 14.97 -8.39 7.77
N ASP A 50 14.41 -8.47 8.98
CA ASP A 50 13.43 -9.49 9.37
C ASP A 50 12.15 -9.40 8.53
N ALA A 51 11.61 -8.18 8.36
CA ALA A 51 10.44 -7.93 7.53
C ALA A 51 10.65 -8.31 6.06
N LEU A 52 11.88 -8.15 5.54
CA LEU A 52 12.23 -8.51 4.16
C LEU A 52 12.60 -9.98 4.01
N ALA A 53 13.16 -10.63 5.03
CA ALA A 53 13.70 -11.98 4.96
C ALA A 53 12.64 -12.99 4.50
N SER A 54 11.46 -12.99 5.12
CA SER A 54 10.36 -13.89 4.75
C SER A 54 9.91 -13.71 3.30
N ARG A 55 9.92 -12.46 2.81
CA ARG A 55 9.50 -12.16 1.43
C ARG A 55 10.57 -12.53 0.40
N LEU A 56 11.84 -12.31 0.74
CA LEU A 56 12.96 -12.70 -0.11
C LEU A 56 13.05 -14.22 -0.22
N ASP A 57 12.81 -14.95 0.86
CA ASP A 57 12.83 -16.42 0.84
C ASP A 57 11.76 -16.99 -0.10
N ASP A 58 10.53 -16.48 -0.03
CA ASP A 58 9.43 -16.87 -0.92
C ASP A 58 9.73 -16.57 -2.39
N LEU A 59 10.32 -15.40 -2.70
CA LEU A 59 10.75 -15.07 -4.06
C LEU A 59 11.88 -15.97 -4.57
N LEU A 60 12.82 -16.33 -3.70
CA LEU A 60 13.92 -17.24 -4.03
C LEU A 60 13.43 -18.67 -4.24
N ASP A 61 12.45 -19.11 -3.45
CA ASP A 61 11.79 -20.40 -3.63
C ASP A 61 11.05 -20.47 -4.96
N GLN A 62 10.28 -19.43 -5.30
CA GLN A 62 9.63 -19.33 -6.62
C GLN A 62 10.64 -19.35 -7.78
N ALA A 63 11.77 -18.66 -7.63
CA ALA A 63 12.84 -18.70 -8.62
C ALA A 63 13.42 -20.12 -8.75
N GLN A 64 13.63 -20.81 -7.63
CA GLN A 64 14.09 -22.19 -7.62
C GLN A 64 13.07 -23.16 -8.24
N ALA A 65 11.79 -22.99 -7.95
CA ALA A 65 10.70 -23.78 -8.53
C ALA A 65 10.60 -23.59 -10.05
N ALA A 66 10.94 -22.40 -10.56
CA ALA A 66 11.09 -22.14 -11.99
C ALA A 66 12.39 -22.72 -12.59
N GLY A 67 13.23 -23.38 -11.80
CA GLY A 67 14.46 -24.05 -12.23
C GLY A 67 15.73 -23.20 -12.10
N TRP A 68 15.66 -22.00 -11.50
CA TRP A 68 16.84 -21.16 -11.29
C TRP A 68 17.66 -21.62 -10.08
N ASN A 69 18.98 -21.43 -10.15
CA ASN A 69 19.82 -21.63 -8.97
C ASN A 69 19.55 -20.52 -7.93
N ARG A 70 19.18 -20.92 -6.70
CA ARG A 70 18.81 -20.01 -5.60
C ARG A 70 19.89 -18.96 -5.29
N ILE A 71 21.17 -19.35 -5.33
CA ILE A 71 22.29 -18.43 -5.07
C ILE A 71 22.39 -17.40 -6.20
N ARG A 72 22.29 -17.82 -7.47
CA ARG A 72 22.25 -16.88 -8.60
C ARG A 72 21.04 -15.95 -8.56
N ALA A 73 19.87 -16.46 -8.17
CA ALA A 73 18.67 -15.65 -8.01
C ALA A 73 18.88 -14.57 -6.92
N ALA A 74 19.48 -14.92 -5.79
CA ALA A 74 19.82 -13.96 -4.73
C ALA A 74 20.79 -12.87 -5.20
N SER A 75 21.87 -13.25 -5.91
CA SER A 75 22.80 -12.28 -6.49
C SER A 75 22.12 -11.35 -7.50
N ALA A 76 21.21 -11.89 -8.32
CA ALA A 76 20.44 -11.10 -9.26
C ALA A 76 19.50 -10.10 -8.54
N LEU A 77 18.82 -10.53 -7.47
CA LEU A 77 17.97 -9.65 -6.65
C LEU A 77 18.78 -8.50 -6.03
N MET A 78 19.93 -8.79 -5.43
CA MET A 78 20.81 -7.77 -4.86
C MET A 78 21.26 -6.75 -5.93
N TYR A 79 21.69 -7.24 -7.09
CA TYR A 79 22.10 -6.39 -8.20
C TYR A 79 20.94 -5.53 -8.74
N LEU A 80 19.73 -6.09 -8.88
CA LEU A 80 18.56 -5.35 -9.34
C LEU A 80 18.14 -4.27 -8.34
N ALA A 81 18.19 -4.57 -7.04
CA ALA A 81 17.91 -3.60 -5.98
C ALA A 81 18.89 -2.42 -6.03
N ALA A 82 20.20 -2.70 -6.08
CA ALA A 82 21.23 -1.67 -6.16
C ALA A 82 21.13 -0.86 -7.47
N ARG A 83 20.85 -1.52 -8.60
CA ARG A 83 20.76 -0.85 -9.91
C ARG A 83 19.58 0.10 -9.99
N ARG A 84 18.44 -0.21 -9.35
CA ARG A 84 17.26 0.67 -9.30
C ARG A 84 17.53 1.96 -8.52
N LEU A 85 18.35 1.91 -7.47
CA LEU A 85 18.71 3.08 -6.67
C LEU A 85 19.76 3.97 -7.36
N ARG A 86 20.64 3.38 -8.17
CA ARG A 86 21.67 4.12 -8.92
C ARG A 86 21.12 4.84 -10.17
N GLY A 87 19.93 4.48 -10.63
CA GLY A 87 19.27 5.08 -11.79
C GLY A 87 18.19 6.12 -11.46
N ALA A 88 18.06 6.52 -10.19
CA ALA A 88 17.12 7.51 -9.70
C ALA A 88 17.81 8.85 -9.38
#